data_AF-A0A960A2X2-F1
#
_entry.id   AF-A0A960A2X2-F1
#
_cell.length_a   1.000
_cell.length_b   1.000
_cell.length_c   1.000
_cell.angle_alpha   90.00
_cell.angle_beta   90.00
_cell.angle_gamma   90.00
#
_symmetry.space_group_name_H-M   'P 1'
#
loop_
_entity.id
_entity.type
_entity.pdbx_description
1 polymer ?
#
loop_
_entity_poly.entity_id
_entity_poly.type
_entity_poly.pdbx_seq_one_letter_code
_entity_poly.pdbx_strand_id
1 'polypeptide(L)'
;MSLAPLAQDWGLPRVGGRPPFFSYIREVWRRREFIVTMARYRMRSEYEVNRLGMAWVVLRPLINAAIYGLIFGLLQGGSRPDNFHVFVVIGVFFFEFFQGCFNDGSKAITTNRSLVQSLAFPRMTLPLAAVVERFLQFL
;
A
#
# COMPACT_ATOMS: atom_id res chain seq x y z
N MET A 1 -27.71 -38.07 -3.51
CA MET A 1 -28.21 -37.22 -4.61
C MET A 1 -27.24 -36.06 -4.81
N SER A 2 -26.71 -35.88 -6.01
CA SER A 2 -25.77 -34.79 -6.32
C SER A 2 -26.53 -33.46 -6.37
N LEU A 3 -26.06 -32.44 -5.65
CA LEU A 3 -26.66 -31.09 -5.62
C LEU A 3 -26.21 -30.24 -6.83
N ALA A 4 -25.26 -30.73 -7.63
CA ALA A 4 -24.69 -30.01 -8.76
C ALA A 4 -25.69 -29.74 -9.91
N PRO A 5 -26.55 -30.71 -10.31
CA PRO A 5 -27.55 -30.48 -11.35
C PRO A 5 -28.62 -29.48 -10.89
N LEU A 6 -29.06 -29.58 -9.63
CA LEU A 6 -30.06 -28.69 -9.04
C LEU A 6 -29.56 -27.25 -8.94
N ALA A 7 -28.27 -27.02 -8.66
CA ALA A 7 -27.72 -25.67 -8.63
C ALA A 7 -27.67 -25.02 -10.04
N GLN A 8 -27.50 -25.83 -11.08
CA GLN A 8 -27.38 -25.39 -12.46
C GLN A 8 -28.73 -24.93 -13.03
N ASP A 9 -29.81 -25.65 -12.70
CA ASP A 9 -31.19 -25.28 -13.07
C ASP A 9 -31.64 -23.94 -12.47
N TRP A 10 -31.08 -23.56 -11.32
CA TRP A 10 -31.42 -22.32 -10.62
C TRP A 10 -30.44 -21.19 -10.92
N GLY A 11 -29.53 -21.37 -11.89
CA GLY A 11 -28.58 -20.34 -12.32
C GLY A 11 -27.62 -19.90 -11.22
N LEU A 12 -27.43 -20.71 -10.16
CA LEU A 12 -26.61 -20.34 -9.03
C LEU A 12 -25.12 -20.46 -9.39
N PRO A 13 -24.34 -19.37 -9.33
CA PRO A 13 -22.92 -19.43 -9.62
C PRO A 13 -22.21 -20.33 -8.60
N ARG A 14 -21.25 -21.12 -9.08
CA ARG A 14 -20.47 -22.04 -8.24
C ARG A 14 -19.73 -21.26 -7.15
N VAL A 15 -20.14 -21.41 -5.90
CA VAL A 15 -19.50 -20.78 -4.74
C VAL A 15 -18.03 -21.21 -4.71
N GLY A 16 -17.11 -20.25 -4.85
CA GLY A 16 -15.66 -20.51 -4.88
C GLY A 16 -15.04 -20.62 -6.28
N GLY A 17 -15.78 -20.37 -7.36
CA GLY A 17 -15.19 -20.20 -8.69
C GLY A 17 -14.21 -19.03 -8.71
N ARG A 18 -12.93 -19.27 -9.05
CA ARG A 18 -11.98 -18.19 -9.28
C ARG A 18 -12.36 -17.48 -10.58
N PRO A 19 -12.70 -16.19 -10.56
CA PRO A 19 -12.89 -15.45 -11.80
C PRO A 19 -11.58 -15.48 -12.61
N PRO A 20 -11.67 -15.52 -13.95
CA PRO A 20 -10.48 -15.47 -14.78
C PRO A 20 -9.73 -14.16 -14.52
N PHE A 21 -8.40 -14.21 -14.58
CA PHE A 21 -7.49 -13.14 -14.18
C PHE A 21 -7.89 -11.75 -14.72
N PHE A 22 -8.20 -11.65 -16.01
CA PHE A 22 -8.60 -10.39 -16.63
C PHE A 22 -9.96 -9.86 -16.13
N SER A 23 -10.91 -10.75 -15.86
CA SER A 23 -12.20 -10.36 -15.28
C SER A 23 -12.04 -9.88 -13.85
N TYR A 24 -11.15 -10.52 -13.09
CA TYR A 24 -10.80 -10.10 -11.74
C TYR A 24 -10.14 -8.72 -11.73
N ILE A 25 -9.16 -8.46 -12.60
CA ILE A 25 -8.55 -7.13 -12.74
C ILE A 25 -9.58 -6.08 -13.14
N ARG A 26 -10.48 -6.40 -14.07
CA ARG A 26 -11.57 -5.49 -14.45
C ARG A 26 -12.48 -5.18 -13.26
N GLU A 27 -12.76 -6.16 -12.41
CA GLU A 27 -13.55 -5.94 -11.19
C GLU A 27 -12.83 -5.06 -10.17
N VAL A 28 -11.52 -5.27 -10.00
CA VAL A 28 -10.66 -4.41 -9.17
C VAL A 28 -10.67 -2.97 -9.70
N TRP A 29 -10.48 -2.78 -11.01
CA TRP A 29 -10.47 -1.47 -11.65
C TRP A 29 -11.82 -0.74 -11.52
N ARG A 30 -12.94 -1.46 -11.64
CA ARG A 30 -14.28 -0.91 -11.42
C ARG A 30 -14.43 -0.33 -10.00
N ARG A 31 -13.69 -0.87 -9.02
CA ARG A 31 -13.67 -0.42 -7.61
C ARG A 31 -12.56 0.58 -7.30
N ARG A 32 -11.96 1.26 -8.28
CA ARG A 32 -10.91 2.28 -8.07
C ARG A 32 -11.30 3.39 -7.07
N GLU A 33 -12.56 3.80 -7.07
CA GLU A 33 -13.06 4.84 -6.15
C GLU A 33 -13.03 4.36 -4.69
N PHE A 34 -13.33 3.09 -4.45
CA PHE A 34 -13.19 2.46 -3.14
C PHE A 34 -11.72 2.43 -2.70
N ILE A 35 -10.80 2.07 -3.60
CA ILE A 35 -9.35 2.03 -3.33
C ILE A 35 -8.86 3.41 -2.88
N VAL A 36 -9.17 4.47 -3.65
CA VAL A 36 -8.74 5.84 -3.34
C VAL A 36 -9.39 6.36 -2.06
N THR A 37 -10.68 6.09 -1.86
CA THR A 37 -11.41 6.53 -0.66
C THR A 37 -10.85 5.87 0.59
N MET A 38 -10.60 4.57 0.53
CA MET A 38 -9.98 3.82 1.63
C MET A 38 -8.57 4.35 1.94
N ALA A 39 -7.76 4.61 0.93
CA ALA A 39 -6.42 5.18 1.11
C ALA A 39 -6.47 6.55 1.82
N ARG A 40 -7.35 7.45 1.36
CA ARG A 40 -7.55 8.77 1.99
C ARG A 40 -8.06 8.67 3.43
N TYR A 41 -8.98 7.73 3.70
CA TYR A 41 -9.51 7.50 5.03
C TYR A 41 -8.45 7.01 6.00
N ARG A 42 -7.63 6.02 5.57
CA ARG A 42 -6.52 5.49 6.37
C ARG A 42 -5.47 6.55 6.67
N MET A 43 -5.08 7.29 5.64
CA MET A 43 -4.22 8.46 5.76
C MET A 43 -4.75 9.40 6.85
N ARG A 44 -5.99 9.87 6.72
CA ARG A 44 -6.63 10.75 7.71
C ARG A 44 -6.68 10.16 9.11
N SER A 45 -7.06 8.89 9.24
CA SER A 45 -7.12 8.18 10.52
C SER A 45 -5.77 8.10 11.22
N GLU A 46 -4.67 7.99 10.48
CA GLU A 46 -3.32 7.94 11.04
C GLU A 46 -2.86 9.32 11.54
N TYR A 47 -3.31 10.40 10.89
CA TYR A 47 -2.98 11.77 11.29
C TYR A 47 -3.88 12.35 12.38
N GLU A 48 -5.13 11.91 12.53
CA GLU A 48 -6.07 12.45 13.54
C GLU A 48 -5.72 12.06 14.98
N VAL A 49 -4.95 10.99 15.21
CA VAL A 49 -4.74 10.41 16.56
C VAL A 49 -3.59 11.06 17.35
N ASN A 50 -2.68 11.82 16.74
CA ASN A 50 -1.46 12.28 17.42
C ASN A 50 -1.38 13.82 17.65
N ARG A 51 -1.19 14.22 18.92
CA ARG A 51 -0.92 15.62 19.34
C ARG A 51 0.40 16.20 18.78
N LEU A 52 1.33 15.34 18.36
CA LEU A 52 2.58 15.67 17.63
C LEU A 52 2.48 15.35 16.13
N GLY A 53 1.31 14.89 15.64
CA GLY A 53 1.14 14.06 14.44
C GLY A 53 1.73 14.64 13.16
N MET A 54 1.35 15.87 12.82
CA MET A 54 1.83 16.53 11.60
C MET A 54 3.34 16.80 11.65
N ALA A 55 3.86 17.20 12.81
CA ALA A 55 5.29 17.49 12.99
C ALA A 55 6.15 16.22 12.89
N TRP A 56 5.66 15.09 13.44
CA TRP A 56 6.40 13.82 13.44
C TRP A 56 6.60 13.25 12.03
N VAL A 57 5.63 13.49 11.13
CA VAL A 57 5.66 12.98 9.75
C VAL A 57 6.72 13.66 8.90
N VAL A 58 7.05 14.91 9.21
CA VAL A 58 8.17 15.63 8.59
C VAL A 58 9.48 15.34 9.32
N LEU A 59 9.43 15.22 10.66
CA LEU A 59 10.62 15.02 11.49
C LEU A 59 11.29 13.66 11.24
N ARG A 60 10.51 12.58 11.10
CA ARG A 60 11.03 11.23 10.86
C ARG A 60 11.86 11.12 9.55
N PRO A 61 11.36 11.53 8.38
CA PRO A 61 12.14 11.52 7.15
C PRO A 61 13.31 12.52 7.18
N LEU A 62 13.19 13.66 7.86
CA LEU A 62 14.33 14.58 8.06
C LEU A 62 15.47 13.93 8.86
N ILE A 63 15.14 13.24 9.96
CA ILE A 63 16.13 12.51 10.76
C ILE A 63 16.75 11.38 9.94
N ASN A 64 15.95 10.61 9.20
CA ASN A 64 16.46 9.57 8.29
C ASN A 64 17.41 10.17 7.24
N ALA A 65 17.01 11.24 6.56
CA ALA A 65 17.83 11.91 5.56
C ALA A 65 19.15 12.45 6.17
N ALA A 66 19.10 13.01 7.37
CA ALA A 66 20.30 13.47 8.08
C ALA A 66 21.24 12.31 8.43
N ILE A 67 20.70 11.19 8.95
CA ILE A 67 21.48 9.99 9.28
C ILE A 67 22.12 9.39 8.03
N TYR A 68 21.34 9.17 6.97
CA TYR A 68 21.88 8.63 5.72
C TYR A 68 22.88 9.59 5.07
N GLY A 69 22.60 10.89 5.05
CA GLY A 69 23.54 11.90 4.56
C GLY A 69 24.86 11.90 5.33
N LEU A 70 24.82 11.70 6.65
CA LEU A 70 26.00 11.64 7.51
C LEU A 70 26.77 10.32 7.31
N ILE A 71 26.07 9.18 7.29
CA ILE A 71 26.66 7.85 7.04
C ILE A 71 27.35 7.81 5.67
N PHE A 72 26.65 8.22 4.61
CA PHE A 72 27.19 8.20 3.26
C PHE A 72 28.25 9.30 3.03
N GLY A 73 28.12 10.45 3.69
CA GLY A 73 29.13 11.50 3.69
C GLY A 73 30.44 11.06 4.33
N LEU A 74 30.39 10.25 5.40
CA LEU A 74 31.55 9.66 6.08
C LEU A 74 32.11 8.45 5.33
N LEU A 75 31.26 7.55 4.82
CA LEU A 75 31.69 6.30 4.19
C LEU A 75 32.36 6.49 2.82
N GLN A 76 31.94 7.48 2.02
CA GLN A 76 32.39 7.56 0.63
C GLN A 76 33.71 8.33 0.44
N GLY A 77 34.24 8.99 1.47
CA GLY A 77 35.52 9.70 1.40
C GLY A 77 35.58 10.71 0.24
N GLY A 78 36.76 10.80 -0.42
CA GLY A 78 37.06 11.73 -1.52
C GLY A 78 36.60 11.29 -2.93
N SER A 79 36.00 10.11 -3.07
CA SER A 79 35.57 9.55 -4.37
C SER A 79 34.08 9.82 -4.64
N ARG A 80 33.63 11.05 -4.39
CA ARG A 80 32.23 11.44 -4.53
C ARG A 80 31.91 11.75 -5.99
N PRO A 81 30.86 11.13 -6.57
CA PRO A 81 30.33 11.58 -7.86
C PRO A 81 29.77 13.00 -7.76
N ASP A 82 29.71 13.71 -8.88
CA ASP A 82 28.97 14.97 -8.96
C ASP A 82 27.52 14.77 -8.51
N ASN A 83 26.99 15.70 -7.71
CA ASN A 83 25.63 15.65 -7.14
C ASN A 83 25.34 14.48 -6.18
N PHE A 84 26.35 13.95 -5.48
CA PHE A 84 26.17 12.84 -4.53
C PHE A 84 25.05 13.04 -3.51
N HIS A 85 24.89 14.26 -2.97
CA HIS A 85 23.82 14.57 -2.00
C HIS A 85 22.42 14.35 -2.59
N VAL A 86 22.21 14.72 -3.86
CA VAL A 86 20.93 14.53 -4.55
C VAL A 86 20.67 13.04 -4.79
N PHE A 87 21.70 12.29 -5.20
CA PHE A 87 21.60 10.84 -5.41
C PHE A 87 21.20 10.09 -4.13
N VAL A 88 21.85 10.38 -3.00
CA VAL A 88 21.56 9.74 -1.71
C VAL A 88 20.15 10.08 -1.24
N VAL A 89 19.74 11.34 -1.34
CA VAL A 89 18.40 11.78 -0.96
C VAL A 89 17.34 11.02 -1.77
N ILE A 90 17.44 11.02 -3.11
CA ILE A 90 16.49 10.30 -3.96
C ILE A 90 16.46 8.80 -3.62
N GLY A 91 17.63 8.19 -3.43
CA GLY A 91 17.74 6.77 -3.10
C GLY A 91 17.04 6.41 -1.78
N VAL A 92 17.25 7.22 -0.74
CA VAL A 92 16.61 7.03 0.58
C VAL A 92 15.10 7.17 0.48
N PHE A 93 14.61 8.25 -0.14
CA PHE A 93 13.18 8.49 -0.28
C PHE A 93 12.49 7.41 -1.12
N PHE A 94 13.11 6.99 -2.23
CA PHE A 94 12.58 5.92 -3.08
C PHE A 94 12.56 4.58 -2.34
N PHE A 95 13.64 4.25 -1.63
CA PHE A 95 13.73 3.00 -0.88
C PHE A 95 12.73 2.97 0.28
N GLU A 96 12.56 4.08 1.01
CA GLU A 96 11.56 4.19 2.08
C GLU A 96 10.14 4.02 1.54
N PHE A 97 9.82 4.68 0.42
CA PHE A 97 8.54 4.50 -0.27
C PHE A 97 8.30 3.04 -0.68
N PHE A 98 9.27 2.40 -1.32
CA PHE A 98 9.17 1.00 -1.74
C PHE A 98 8.99 0.06 -0.55
N GLN A 99 9.79 0.24 0.50
CA GLN A 99 9.73 -0.54 1.73
C GLN A 99 8.36 -0.38 2.42
N GLY A 100 7.81 0.84 2.44
CA GLY A 100 6.46 1.11 2.94
C GLY A 100 5.39 0.37 2.15
N CYS A 101 5.41 0.49 0.82
CA CYS A 101 4.49 -0.22 -0.07
C CYS A 101 4.53 -1.74 0.12
N PHE A 102 5.73 -2.31 0.19
CA PHE A 102 5.92 -3.75 0.31
C PHE A 102 5.45 -4.28 1.67
N ASN A 103 5.82 -3.61 2.76
CA ASN A 103 5.44 -4.03 4.11
C ASN A 103 3.93 -3.92 4.35
N ASP A 104 3.32 -2.80 3.99
CA ASP A 104 1.88 -2.61 4.22
C ASP A 104 1.05 -3.45 3.26
N GLY A 105 1.46 -3.54 2.00
CA GLY A 105 0.84 -4.41 1.01
C GLY A 105 0.83 -5.88 1.45
N SER A 106 1.94 -6.36 2.02
CA SER A 106 2.06 -7.73 2.53
C SER A 106 1.14 -8.01 3.72
N LYS A 107 0.86 -7.00 4.54
CA LYS A 107 0.00 -7.11 5.74
C LYS A 107 -1.44 -6.64 5.49
N ALA A 108 -1.75 -6.13 4.30
CA ALA A 108 -3.03 -5.48 4.02
C ALA A 108 -4.25 -6.40 4.27
N ILE A 109 -4.13 -7.70 4.00
CA ILE A 109 -5.24 -8.64 4.21
C ILE A 109 -5.44 -8.94 5.70
N THR A 110 -4.36 -9.16 6.46
CA THR A 110 -4.44 -9.50 7.87
C THR A 110 -4.87 -8.31 8.72
N THR A 111 -4.37 -7.11 8.41
CA THR A 111 -4.76 -5.87 9.08
C THR A 111 -6.23 -5.51 8.82
N ASN A 112 -6.77 -5.80 7.63
CA ASN A 112 -8.18 -5.54 7.30
C ASN A 112 -9.09 -6.78 7.44
N ARG A 113 -8.75 -7.73 8.32
CA ARG A 113 -9.48 -9.00 8.46
C ARG A 113 -10.99 -8.82 8.69
N SER A 114 -11.38 -7.89 9.57
CA SER A 114 -12.79 -7.59 9.86
C SER A 114 -13.54 -7.17 8.60
N LEU A 115 -12.94 -6.31 7.78
CA LEU A 115 -13.54 -5.85 6.53
C LEU A 115 -13.71 -6.99 5.52
N VAL A 116 -12.68 -7.82 5.37
CA VAL A 116 -12.71 -9.00 4.47
C VAL A 116 -13.78 -10.00 4.87
N GLN A 117 -14.08 -10.12 6.17
CA GLN A 117 -15.13 -11.02 6.68
C GLN A 117 -16.53 -10.42 6.53
N SER A 118 -16.66 -9.09 6.61
CA SER A 118 -17.94 -8.39 6.54
C SER A 118 -18.50 -8.18 5.12
N LEU A 119 -17.63 -8.07 4.11
CA LEU A 119 -18.02 -7.67 2.76
C LEU A 119 -17.32 -8.54 1.70
N ALA A 120 -18.08 -8.93 0.67
CA ALA A 120 -17.53 -9.63 -0.49
C ALA A 120 -16.98 -8.65 -1.55
N PHE A 121 -15.67 -8.66 -1.75
CA PHE A 121 -15.00 -7.85 -2.77
C PHE A 121 -13.66 -8.47 -3.22
N PRO A 122 -13.11 -8.03 -4.37
CA PRO A 122 -11.79 -8.45 -4.83
C PRO A 122 -10.69 -8.09 -3.83
N ARG A 123 -10.09 -9.07 -3.18
CA ARG A 123 -9.11 -8.85 -2.09
C ARG A 123 -7.88 -8.02 -2.50
N MET A 124 -7.56 -7.97 -3.80
CA MET A 124 -6.47 -7.16 -4.36
C MET A 124 -6.71 -5.65 -4.20
N THR A 125 -7.94 -5.21 -3.90
CA THR A 125 -8.19 -3.80 -3.59
C THR A 125 -7.49 -3.34 -2.31
N LEU A 126 -7.22 -4.23 -1.34
CA LEU A 126 -6.58 -3.84 -0.07
C LEU A 126 -5.08 -3.54 -0.23
N PRO A 127 -4.25 -4.41 -0.86
CA PRO A 127 -2.87 -4.06 -1.14
C PRO A 127 -2.75 -2.83 -2.04
N LEU A 128 -3.64 -2.68 -3.04
CA LEU A 128 -3.66 -1.48 -3.88
C LEU A 128 -3.99 -0.22 -3.07
N ALA A 129 -4.92 -0.30 -2.13
CA ALA A 129 -5.23 0.84 -1.25
C ALA A 129 -4.03 1.22 -0.39
N ALA A 130 -3.26 0.24 0.11
CA ALA A 130 -2.03 0.50 0.86
C ALA A 130 -0.95 1.17 0.00
N VAL A 131 -0.78 0.75 -1.26
CA VAL A 131 0.17 1.40 -2.20
C VAL A 131 -0.29 2.83 -2.53
N VAL A 132 -1.58 3.03 -2.78
CA VAL A 132 -2.14 4.38 -3.03
C VAL A 132 -2.00 5.27 -1.81
N GLU A 133 -2.21 4.73 -0.61
CA GLU A 133 -1.99 5.42 0.67
C GLU A 133 -0.53 5.90 0.80
N ARG A 134 0.44 5.01 0.57
CA ARG A 134 1.87 5.38 0.57
C ARG A 134 2.22 6.40 -0.50
N PHE A 135 1.59 6.32 -1.68
CA PHE A 135 1.79 7.29 -2.75
C PHE A 135 1.23 8.66 -2.38
N LEU A 136 0.05 8.72 -1.76
CA LEU A 136 -0.55 9.97 -1.27
C LEU A 136 0.23 10.58 -0.09
N GLN A 137 0.89 9.76 0.72
CA GLN A 137 1.76 10.24 1.79
C GLN A 137 3.11 10.76 1.27
N PHE A 138 3.59 10.20 0.16
CA PHE A 138 4.84 10.60 -0.47
C PHE A 138 4.72 11.94 -1.21
N LEU A 139 3.53 12.23 -1.76
CA LEU A 139 3.22 13.42 -2.55
C LEU A 139 2.80 14.61 -1.66
#